data_AF-A0A6S6PD56-F1
#
_entry.id   AF-A0A6S6PD56-F1
#
_cell.length_a   1.000
_cell.length_b   1.000
_cell.length_c   1.000
_cell.angle_alpha   90.00
_cell.angle_beta   90.00
_cell.angle_gamma   90.00
#
_symmetry.space_group_name_H-M   'P 1'
#
loop_
_entity.id
_entity.type
_entity.pdbx_description
1 polymer ?
#
loop_
_entity_poly.entity_id
_entity_poly.type
_entity_poly.pdbx_seq_one_letter_code
_entity_poly.pdbx_strand_id
1 'polypeptide(L)'
;MYALLFAEPVLDRDVVRVGTREGIFSSPLIRACAQGDRASIRALLIGFWPFVQAFERAIDQRVGHLPLRPLVERFGQSRVKTFFSEAREAVREMKEEEGSHALLWVAGAKELGIDLNTDQYPQLSSVENLIQASTSDDPVEFFSWLAGVEYLAEELSAYLCHAPAFISTFPSGRWIWGEAHNAHDHHGPSHLEIDEDLARAYHPSNDPQIVGATMGANIRRCIHLFDKAADQIQETLVQPEKVS
;
A
#
# COMPACT_ATOMS: atom_id res chain seq x y z
N MET A 1 -1.60 -21.87 -14.30
CA MET A 1 -0.82 -21.79 -13.05
C MET A 1 0.19 -20.70 -13.30
N TYR A 2 0.01 -19.54 -12.70
CA TYR A 2 0.93 -18.41 -12.85
C TYR A 2 2.26 -18.73 -12.17
N ALA A 3 3.35 -18.29 -12.77
CA ALA A 3 4.70 -18.70 -12.41
C ALA A 3 5.27 -17.80 -11.31
N LEU A 4 4.76 -17.92 -10.07
CA LEU A 4 5.52 -17.47 -8.89
C LEU A 4 6.85 -18.25 -8.79
N LEU A 5 7.89 -17.62 -8.23
CA LEU A 5 9.18 -18.27 -7.95
C LEU A 5 9.05 -19.29 -6.81
N PHE A 6 8.05 -19.15 -5.96
CA PHE A 6 7.74 -20.09 -4.89
C PHE A 6 6.28 -20.56 -4.93
N ALA A 7 6.08 -21.85 -4.64
CA ALA A 7 4.74 -22.46 -4.65
C ALA A 7 3.96 -22.24 -3.34
N GLU A 8 4.67 -22.05 -2.22
CA GLU A 8 4.07 -21.91 -0.89
C GLU A 8 4.51 -20.58 -0.27
N PRO A 9 3.60 -19.85 0.39
CA PRO A 9 3.95 -18.62 1.10
C PRO A 9 4.80 -18.93 2.34
N VAL A 10 5.57 -17.94 2.80
CA VAL A 10 6.35 -18.02 4.06
C VAL A 10 5.70 -17.25 5.21
N LEU A 11 4.62 -16.53 4.92
CA LEU A 11 3.80 -15.81 5.86
C LEU A 11 2.40 -16.41 5.86
N ASP A 12 1.78 -16.45 7.03
CA ASP A 12 0.35 -16.66 7.14
C ASP A 12 -0.35 -15.32 6.84
N ARG A 13 -0.86 -15.20 5.61
CA ARG A 13 -1.50 -13.96 5.13
C ARG A 13 -2.74 -13.62 5.94
N ASP A 14 -3.48 -14.62 6.43
CA ASP A 14 -4.69 -14.38 7.22
C ASP A 14 -4.32 -13.73 8.56
N VAL A 15 -3.25 -14.19 9.20
CA VAL A 15 -2.74 -13.58 10.44
C VAL A 15 -2.29 -12.13 10.20
N VAL A 16 -1.59 -11.86 9.08
CA VAL A 16 -1.16 -10.50 8.74
C VAL A 16 -2.38 -9.60 8.48
N ARG A 17 -3.35 -10.06 7.68
CA ARG A 17 -4.60 -9.33 7.41
C ARG A 17 -5.37 -9.00 8.68
N VAL A 18 -5.52 -9.97 9.59
CA VAL A 18 -6.20 -9.74 10.87
C VAL A 18 -5.50 -8.64 11.66
N GLY A 19 -4.16 -8.70 11.78
CA GLY A 19 -3.40 -7.66 12.49
C GLY A 19 -3.51 -6.29 11.83
N THR A 20 -3.41 -6.22 10.50
CA THR A 20 -3.59 -4.97 9.74
C THR A 20 -4.99 -4.40 9.94
N ARG A 21 -6.02 -5.24 9.84
CA ARG A 21 -7.42 -4.86 10.03
C ARG A 21 -7.69 -4.32 11.43
N GLU A 22 -7.10 -4.92 12.46
CA GLU A 22 -7.19 -4.43 13.83
C GLU A 22 -6.61 -3.01 13.96
N GLY A 23 -5.46 -2.74 13.33
CA GLY A 23 -4.87 -1.39 13.22
C GLY A 23 -5.84 -0.39 12.57
N ILE A 24 -6.32 -0.72 11.37
CA ILE A 24 -7.30 0.09 10.62
C ILE A 24 -8.57 0.37 11.45
N PHE A 25 -9.10 -0.65 12.13
CA PHE A 25 -10.37 -0.55 12.87
C PHE A 25 -10.20 0.19 14.19
N SER A 26 -9.00 0.19 14.77
CA SER A 26 -8.70 0.89 16.01
C SER A 26 -8.31 2.36 15.79
N SER A 27 -7.85 2.72 14.59
CA SER A 27 -7.45 4.08 14.26
C SER A 27 -8.58 5.11 14.43
N PRO A 28 -8.43 6.13 15.29
CA PRO A 28 -9.43 7.19 15.45
C PRO A 28 -9.75 7.92 14.14
N LEU A 29 -8.71 8.20 13.33
CA LEU A 29 -8.85 8.85 12.03
C LEU A 29 -9.74 8.05 11.08
N ILE A 30 -9.41 6.76 10.91
CA ILE A 30 -10.12 5.91 9.96
C ILE A 30 -11.56 5.68 10.41
N ARG A 31 -11.80 5.49 11.72
CA ARG A 31 -13.16 5.36 12.27
C ARG A 31 -13.99 6.62 12.05
N ALA A 32 -13.42 7.81 12.24
CA ALA A 32 -14.11 9.07 11.96
C ALA A 32 -14.43 9.20 10.46
N CYS A 33 -13.49 8.82 9.59
CA CYS A 33 -13.74 8.74 8.15
C CYS A 33 -14.92 7.82 7.82
N ALA A 34 -14.96 6.61 8.39
CA ALA A 34 -16.04 5.65 8.20
C ALA A 34 -17.41 6.19 8.64
N GLN A 35 -17.45 7.12 9.60
CA GLN A 35 -18.66 7.81 10.06
C GLN A 35 -19.05 9.02 9.18
N GLY A 36 -18.30 9.30 8.12
CA GLY A 36 -18.56 10.43 7.21
C GLY A 36 -18.05 11.77 7.74
N ASP A 37 -17.16 11.79 8.74
CA ASP A 37 -16.59 13.03 9.27
C ASP A 37 -15.72 13.72 8.21
N ARG A 38 -16.21 14.85 7.69
CA ARG A 38 -15.57 15.54 6.56
C ARG A 38 -14.18 16.09 6.90
N ALA A 39 -13.96 16.50 8.14
CA ALA A 39 -12.65 17.00 8.58
C ALA A 39 -11.61 15.88 8.59
N SER A 40 -11.98 14.71 9.09
CA SER A 40 -11.14 13.50 9.13
C SER A 40 -10.88 12.95 7.72
N ILE A 41 -11.89 12.92 6.84
CA ILE A 41 -11.69 12.50 5.44
C ILE A 41 -10.73 13.45 4.72
N ARG A 42 -10.91 14.76 4.92
CA ARG A 42 -9.98 15.75 4.38
C ARG A 42 -8.56 15.57 4.95
N ALA A 43 -8.44 15.32 6.26
CA ALA A 43 -7.16 15.06 6.92
C ALA A 43 -6.47 13.80 6.40
N LEU A 44 -7.22 12.70 6.17
CA LEU A 44 -6.73 11.46 5.57
C LEU A 44 -6.11 11.74 4.19
N LEU A 45 -6.88 12.37 3.30
CA LEU A 45 -6.47 12.63 1.91
C LEU A 45 -5.27 13.57 1.82
N ILE A 46 -5.23 14.59 2.67
CA ILE A 46 -4.10 15.53 2.72
C ILE A 46 -2.88 14.89 3.37
N GLY A 47 -3.06 14.29 4.55
CA GLY A 47 -1.98 13.83 5.41
C GLY A 47 -1.14 12.74 4.77
N PHE A 48 -1.78 11.80 4.07
CA PHE A 48 -1.07 10.71 3.38
C PHE A 48 -0.63 11.06 1.96
N TRP A 49 -1.05 12.19 1.38
CA TRP A 49 -0.68 12.54 0.01
C TRP A 49 0.84 12.55 -0.26
N PRO A 50 1.70 13.13 0.62
CA PRO A 50 3.14 13.07 0.42
C PRO A 50 3.67 11.63 0.32
N PHE A 51 3.11 10.71 1.11
CA PHE A 51 3.47 9.30 1.07
C PHE A 51 3.02 8.63 -0.22
N VAL A 52 1.74 8.77 -0.59
CA VAL A 52 1.19 8.20 -1.85
C VAL A 52 2.04 8.63 -3.05
N GLN A 53 2.41 9.90 -3.12
CA GLN A 53 3.20 10.44 -4.22
C GLN A 53 4.66 9.94 -4.21
N ALA A 54 5.29 9.87 -3.03
CA ALA A 54 6.66 9.40 -2.92
C ALA A 54 6.78 7.89 -3.19
N PHE A 55 5.79 7.12 -2.74
CA PHE A 55 5.76 5.67 -2.87
C PHE A 55 5.62 5.23 -4.32
N GLU A 56 4.70 5.83 -5.08
CA GLU A 56 4.56 5.55 -6.53
C GLU A 56 5.87 5.81 -7.29
N ARG A 57 6.56 6.93 -6.97
CA ARG A 57 7.88 7.23 -7.56
C ARG A 57 8.95 6.20 -7.16
N ALA A 58 8.93 5.71 -5.93
CA ALA A 58 9.88 4.70 -5.46
C ALA A 58 9.68 3.37 -6.20
N ILE A 59 8.42 2.97 -6.45
CA ILE A 59 8.07 1.81 -7.27
C ILE A 59 8.62 1.95 -8.68
N ASP A 60 8.30 3.06 -9.37
CA ASP A 60 8.76 3.30 -10.74
C ASP A 60 10.29 3.27 -10.85
N GLN A 61 10.99 3.85 -9.88
CA GLN A 61 12.45 3.85 -9.84
C GLN A 61 13.01 2.43 -9.62
N ARG A 62 12.43 1.64 -8.72
CA ARG A 62 12.95 0.32 -8.35
C ARG A 62 12.64 -0.75 -9.36
N VAL A 63 11.39 -0.83 -9.83
CA VAL A 63 10.96 -1.84 -10.81
C VAL A 63 11.76 -1.71 -12.11
N GLY A 64 12.11 -0.49 -12.52
CA GLY A 64 12.96 -0.24 -13.68
C GLY A 64 14.42 -0.73 -13.55
N HIS A 65 14.91 -1.01 -12.33
CA HIS A 65 16.32 -1.27 -12.04
C HIS A 65 16.57 -2.53 -11.20
N LEU A 66 15.65 -3.51 -11.23
CA LEU A 66 15.76 -4.71 -10.40
C LEU A 66 17.02 -5.53 -10.71
N PRO A 67 17.80 -5.94 -9.69
CA PRO A 67 19.01 -6.72 -9.91
C PRO A 67 18.64 -8.14 -10.35
N LEU A 68 18.79 -8.45 -11.63
CA LEU A 68 18.44 -9.77 -12.18
C LEU A 68 19.46 -10.86 -11.87
N ARG A 69 20.74 -10.49 -11.70
CA ARG A 69 21.84 -11.46 -11.53
C ARG A 69 21.63 -12.41 -10.34
N PRO A 70 21.31 -11.93 -9.12
CA PRO A 70 21.04 -12.81 -7.98
C PRO A 70 19.88 -13.79 -8.25
N LEU A 71 18.84 -13.33 -8.93
CA LEU A 71 17.70 -14.18 -9.29
C LEU A 71 18.09 -15.24 -10.31
N VAL A 72 18.85 -14.87 -11.34
CA VAL A 72 19.31 -15.80 -12.38
C VAL A 72 20.24 -16.85 -11.81
N GLU A 73 21.14 -16.47 -10.90
CA GLU A 73 22.02 -17.40 -10.19
C GLU A 73 21.23 -18.39 -9.32
N ARG A 74 20.13 -17.94 -8.70
CA ARG A 74 19.30 -18.76 -7.80
C ARG A 74 18.29 -19.67 -8.51
N PHE A 75 17.62 -19.16 -9.54
CA PHE A 75 16.47 -19.84 -10.17
C PHE A 75 16.73 -20.27 -11.63
N GLY A 76 17.86 -19.84 -12.21
CA GLY A 76 18.17 -20.05 -13.62
C GLY A 76 17.48 -19.05 -14.55
N GLN A 77 18.14 -18.74 -15.66
CA GLN A 77 17.71 -17.68 -16.58
C GLN A 77 16.31 -17.90 -17.16
N SER A 78 15.96 -19.15 -17.51
CA SER A 78 14.66 -19.46 -18.11
C SER A 78 13.52 -19.15 -17.16
N ARG A 79 13.64 -19.56 -15.89
CA ARG A 79 12.59 -19.38 -14.88
C ARG A 79 12.40 -17.90 -14.55
N VAL A 80 13.50 -17.16 -14.39
CA VAL A 80 13.45 -15.71 -14.14
C VAL A 80 12.80 -14.97 -15.30
N LYS A 81 13.13 -15.34 -16.55
CA LYS A 81 12.49 -14.74 -17.74
C LYS A 81 10.99 -15.01 -17.78
N THR A 82 10.55 -16.23 -17.49
CA THR A 82 9.13 -16.57 -17.42
C THR A 82 8.43 -15.78 -16.31
N PHE A 83 8.99 -15.75 -15.10
CA PHE A 83 8.46 -14.96 -13.98
C PHE A 83 8.27 -13.50 -14.36
N PHE A 84 9.31 -12.81 -14.87
CA PHE A 84 9.19 -11.39 -15.22
C PHE A 84 8.29 -11.15 -16.43
N SER A 85 8.17 -12.10 -17.35
CA SER A 85 7.20 -11.98 -18.44
C SER A 85 5.78 -12.02 -17.91
N GLU A 86 5.46 -12.98 -17.03
CA GLU A 86 4.12 -13.13 -16.47
C GLU A 86 3.79 -12.04 -15.45
N ALA A 87 4.72 -11.71 -14.55
CA ALA A 87 4.57 -10.62 -13.59
C ALA A 87 4.39 -9.28 -14.32
N ARG A 88 5.08 -9.05 -15.44
CA ARG A 88 4.89 -7.84 -16.24
C ARG A 88 3.54 -7.80 -16.94
N GLU A 89 3.06 -8.93 -17.46
CA GLU A 89 1.71 -9.00 -18.04
C GLU A 89 0.65 -8.76 -16.96
N ALA A 90 0.75 -9.41 -15.79
CA ALA A 90 -0.14 -9.18 -14.65
C ALA A 90 -0.13 -7.72 -14.17
N VAL A 91 1.05 -7.14 -13.96
CA VAL A 91 1.20 -5.71 -13.58
C VAL A 91 0.71 -4.77 -14.69
N ARG A 92 0.83 -5.15 -15.97
CA ARG A 92 0.28 -4.33 -17.07
C ARG A 92 -1.24 -4.37 -17.07
N GLU A 93 -1.83 -5.56 -16.97
CA GLU A 93 -3.29 -5.75 -16.89
C GLU A 93 -3.86 -4.97 -15.69
N MET A 94 -3.23 -5.10 -14.52
CA MET A 94 -3.58 -4.35 -13.32
C MET A 94 -3.41 -2.83 -13.49
N LYS A 95 -2.31 -2.36 -14.11
CA LYS A 95 -2.12 -0.92 -14.38
C LYS A 95 -3.12 -0.36 -15.39
N GLU A 96 -3.56 -1.17 -16.35
CA GLU A 96 -4.63 -0.81 -17.30
C GLU A 96 -6.00 -0.73 -16.60
N GLU A 97 -6.22 -1.52 -15.55
CA GLU A 97 -7.48 -1.58 -14.77
C GLU A 97 -7.54 -0.58 -13.61
N GLU A 98 -6.43 -0.41 -12.87
CA GLU A 98 -6.31 0.43 -11.66
C GLU A 98 -5.77 1.84 -11.97
N GLY A 99 -5.13 2.05 -13.12
CA GLY A 99 -4.50 3.34 -13.44
C GLY A 99 -3.36 3.70 -12.49
N SER A 100 -3.13 4.99 -12.26
CA SER A 100 -2.16 5.47 -11.26
C SER A 100 -2.86 5.69 -9.93
N HIS A 101 -2.43 4.99 -8.87
CA HIS A 101 -2.97 5.18 -7.53
C HIS A 101 -2.82 6.63 -7.06
N ALA A 102 -1.74 7.33 -7.41
CA ALA A 102 -1.61 8.74 -7.07
C ALA A 102 -2.66 9.60 -7.80
N LEU A 103 -2.93 9.32 -9.08
CA LEU A 103 -3.99 10.02 -9.83
C LEU A 103 -5.39 9.71 -9.29
N LEU A 104 -5.67 8.46 -8.89
CA LEU A 104 -6.92 8.08 -8.25
C LEU A 104 -7.12 8.77 -6.90
N TRP A 105 -6.05 8.88 -6.10
CA TRP A 105 -6.06 9.61 -4.82
C TRP A 105 -6.38 11.10 -5.03
N VAL A 106 -5.72 11.74 -6.01
CA VAL A 106 -5.98 13.12 -6.40
C VAL A 106 -7.40 13.32 -6.91
N ALA A 107 -7.93 12.39 -7.70
CA ALA A 107 -9.30 12.46 -8.20
C ALA A 107 -10.33 12.40 -7.06
N GLY A 108 -10.15 11.49 -6.09
CA GLY A 108 -10.97 11.44 -4.88
C GLY A 108 -10.90 12.72 -4.03
N ALA A 109 -9.72 13.32 -3.92
CA ALA A 109 -9.55 14.59 -3.22
C ALA A 109 -10.24 15.77 -3.94
N LYS A 110 -10.15 15.82 -5.28
CA LYS A 110 -10.82 16.84 -6.10
C LYS A 110 -12.34 16.80 -5.97
N GLU A 111 -12.91 15.61 -5.83
CA GLU A 111 -14.35 15.42 -5.55
C GLU A 111 -14.81 16.13 -4.27
N LEU A 112 -13.90 16.34 -3.31
CA LEU A 112 -14.16 17.05 -2.06
C LEU A 112 -13.64 18.50 -2.07
N GLY A 113 -13.27 19.03 -3.24
CA GLY A 113 -12.74 20.39 -3.39
C GLY A 113 -11.35 20.56 -2.78
N ILE A 114 -10.55 19.50 -2.70
CA ILE A 114 -9.16 19.53 -2.23
C ILE A 114 -8.25 19.51 -3.46
N ASP A 115 -7.38 20.52 -3.62
CA ASP A 115 -6.31 20.49 -4.61
C ASP A 115 -4.99 20.06 -3.94
N LEU A 116 -4.65 18.77 -4.10
CA LEU A 116 -3.44 18.18 -3.53
C LEU A 116 -2.14 18.64 -4.21
N ASN A 117 -2.21 19.20 -5.42
CA ASN A 117 -1.01 19.59 -6.19
C ASN A 117 -0.67 21.08 -6.08
N THR A 118 -1.65 21.91 -5.73
CA THR A 118 -1.49 23.37 -5.72
C THR A 118 -1.41 23.93 -4.30
N ASP A 119 -2.16 23.36 -3.35
CA ASP A 119 -2.19 23.86 -1.98
C ASP A 119 -0.95 23.42 -1.19
N GLN A 120 -0.55 24.25 -0.21
CA GLN A 120 0.50 23.89 0.75
C GLN A 120 -0.13 23.24 1.98
N TYR A 121 0.27 22.01 2.25
CA TYR A 121 -0.15 21.25 3.42
C TYR A 121 1.02 21.07 4.40
N PRO A 122 0.76 20.97 5.71
CA PRO A 122 1.79 20.69 6.69
C PRO A 122 2.54 19.39 6.38
N GLN A 123 3.87 19.43 6.47
CA GLN A 123 4.67 18.20 6.47
C GLN A 123 4.66 17.61 7.88
N LEU A 124 4.29 16.33 7.97
CA LEU A 124 4.20 15.60 9.23
C LEU A 124 5.37 14.63 9.32
N SER A 125 6.09 14.67 10.44
CA SER A 125 7.30 13.86 10.64
C SER A 125 7.03 12.35 10.63
N SER A 126 5.84 11.91 11.05
CA SER A 126 5.44 10.50 10.95
C SER A 126 5.30 10.03 9.50
N VAL A 127 4.76 10.88 8.61
CA VAL A 127 4.62 10.61 7.18
C VAL A 127 5.98 10.65 6.50
N GLU A 128 6.87 11.56 6.89
CA GLU A 128 8.26 11.58 6.41
C GLU A 128 9.02 10.30 6.80
N ASN A 129 8.85 9.83 8.04
CA ASN A 129 9.44 8.57 8.49
C ASN A 129 8.90 7.37 7.68
N LEU A 130 7.61 7.38 7.34
CA LEU A 130 6.99 6.37 6.49
C LEU A 130 7.60 6.37 5.08
N ILE A 131 7.75 7.56 4.48
CA ILE A 131 8.39 7.75 3.18
C ILE A 131 9.82 7.22 3.21
N GLN A 132 10.63 7.66 4.18
CA GLN A 132 12.02 7.25 4.30
C GLN A 132 12.18 5.73 4.43
N ALA A 133 11.28 5.09 5.19
CA ALA A 133 11.31 3.65 5.38
C ALA A 133 10.89 2.88 4.12
N SER A 134 10.00 3.44 3.29
CA SER A 134 9.54 2.83 2.04
C SER A 134 10.55 2.92 0.87
N THR A 135 11.63 3.69 1.00
CA THR A 135 12.60 3.95 -0.09
C THR A 135 13.89 3.15 0.03
N SER A 136 13.90 2.03 0.78
CA SER A 136 15.10 1.23 1.03
C SER A 136 15.78 0.77 -0.27
N ASP A 137 17.11 0.73 -0.25
CA ASP A 137 17.96 0.16 -1.31
C ASP A 137 18.09 -1.36 -1.20
N ASP A 138 17.74 -1.95 -0.04
CA ASP A 138 17.69 -3.40 0.11
C ASP A 138 16.41 -3.95 -0.55
N PRO A 139 16.50 -4.79 -1.58
CA PRO A 139 15.33 -5.37 -2.23
C PRO A 139 14.44 -6.14 -1.26
N VAL A 140 14.99 -6.81 -0.25
CA VAL A 140 14.21 -7.58 0.72
C VAL A 140 13.31 -6.65 1.53
N GLU A 141 13.90 -5.57 2.07
CA GLU A 141 13.14 -4.55 2.80
C GLU A 141 12.13 -3.88 1.87
N PHE A 142 12.56 -3.39 0.70
CA PHE A 142 11.70 -2.69 -0.26
C PHE A 142 10.44 -3.50 -0.65
N PHE A 143 10.61 -4.77 -1.06
CA PHE A 143 9.46 -5.61 -1.43
C PHE A 143 8.61 -6.04 -0.23
N SER A 144 9.21 -6.19 0.96
CA SER A 144 8.41 -6.39 2.18
C SER A 144 7.58 -5.16 2.52
N TRP A 145 8.09 -3.96 2.24
CA TRP A 145 7.36 -2.71 2.39
C TRP A 145 6.23 -2.58 1.37
N LEU A 146 6.44 -2.98 0.12
CA LEU A 146 5.38 -3.05 -0.89
C LEU A 146 4.23 -3.95 -0.44
N ALA A 147 4.53 -5.19 -0.05
CA ALA A 147 3.53 -6.10 0.52
C ALA A 147 2.80 -5.49 1.73
N GLY A 148 3.52 -4.81 2.62
CA GLY A 148 2.93 -4.13 3.79
C GLY A 148 1.95 -3.02 3.42
N VAL A 149 2.27 -2.24 2.39
CA VAL A 149 1.38 -1.18 1.87
C VAL A 149 0.16 -1.77 1.18
N GLU A 150 0.30 -2.86 0.42
CA GLU A 150 -0.83 -3.59 -0.17
C GLU A 150 -1.80 -4.10 0.90
N TYR A 151 -1.29 -4.73 1.98
CA TYR A 151 -2.15 -5.13 3.10
C TYR A 151 -2.92 -3.94 3.69
N LEU A 152 -2.26 -2.80 3.88
CA LEU A 152 -2.91 -1.59 4.41
C LEU A 152 -3.95 -1.05 3.44
N ALA A 153 -3.63 -0.98 2.15
CA ALA A 153 -4.49 -0.43 1.12
C ALA A 153 -5.75 -1.29 0.92
N GLU A 154 -5.60 -2.61 0.82
CA GLU A 154 -6.71 -3.55 0.70
C GLU A 154 -7.62 -3.51 1.94
N GLU A 155 -7.07 -3.60 3.16
CA GLU A 155 -7.91 -3.61 4.37
C GLU A 155 -8.57 -2.24 4.66
N LEU A 156 -7.87 -1.14 4.38
CA LEU A 156 -8.44 0.22 4.46
C LEU A 156 -9.59 0.39 3.46
N SER A 157 -9.40 -0.07 2.23
CA SER A 157 -10.39 0.01 1.16
C SER A 157 -11.58 -0.89 1.43
N ALA A 158 -11.35 -2.11 1.92
CA ALA A 158 -12.40 -3.01 2.34
C ALA A 158 -13.25 -2.39 3.46
N TYR A 159 -12.64 -1.62 4.37
CA TYR A 159 -13.39 -0.95 5.43
C TYR A 159 -14.16 0.28 4.93
N LEU A 160 -13.47 1.23 4.29
CA LEU A 160 -14.05 2.54 3.97
C LEU A 160 -15.01 2.48 2.78
N CYS A 161 -14.74 1.68 1.74
CA CYS A 161 -15.68 1.55 0.62
C CYS A 161 -17.01 0.89 1.03
N HIS A 162 -17.02 0.09 2.09
CA HIS A 162 -18.23 -0.51 2.64
C HIS A 162 -18.90 0.35 3.72
N ALA A 163 -18.37 1.54 4.03
CA ALA A 163 -18.96 2.48 4.98
C ALA A 163 -19.86 3.50 4.24
N PRO A 164 -21.22 3.40 4.33
CA PRO A 164 -22.11 4.25 3.54
C PRO A 164 -21.93 5.75 3.79
N ALA A 165 -21.64 6.13 5.05
CA ALA A 165 -21.42 7.52 5.43
C ALA A 165 -20.17 8.09 4.75
N PHE A 166 -19.08 7.32 4.68
CA PHE A 166 -17.86 7.71 3.98
C PHE A 166 -18.09 7.90 2.47
N ILE A 167 -18.59 6.87 1.78
CA ILE A 167 -18.79 6.94 0.32
C ILE A 167 -19.78 8.04 -0.09
N SER A 168 -20.77 8.34 0.75
CA SER A 168 -21.74 9.42 0.52
C SER A 168 -21.14 10.83 0.56
N THR A 169 -19.91 10.98 1.07
CA THR A 169 -19.21 12.28 1.05
C THR A 169 -18.68 12.63 -0.34
N PHE A 170 -18.39 11.63 -1.17
CA PHE A 170 -17.93 11.80 -2.55
C PHE A 170 -19.16 12.03 -3.47
N PRO A 171 -19.18 13.08 -4.31
CA PRO A 171 -20.28 13.32 -5.25
C PRO A 171 -20.58 12.15 -6.19
N SER A 172 -19.58 11.35 -6.56
CA SER A 172 -19.77 10.14 -7.37
C SER A 172 -20.42 8.98 -6.60
N GLY A 173 -20.50 9.08 -5.26
CA GLY A 173 -20.87 7.99 -4.37
C GLY A 173 -19.82 6.87 -4.30
N ARG A 174 -18.59 7.13 -4.79
CA ARG A 174 -17.51 6.16 -4.93
C ARG A 174 -16.20 6.77 -4.46
N TRP A 175 -15.37 5.95 -3.82
CA TRP A 175 -13.97 6.29 -3.60
C TRP A 175 -13.12 5.42 -4.52
N ILE A 176 -12.86 5.93 -5.73
CA ILE A 176 -12.28 5.15 -6.83
C ILE A 176 -10.89 4.59 -6.51
N TRP A 177 -10.12 5.27 -5.64
CA TRP A 177 -8.86 4.74 -5.14
C TRP A 177 -9.05 3.45 -4.33
N GLY A 178 -10.06 3.41 -3.46
CA GLY A 178 -10.33 2.22 -2.67
C GLY A 178 -10.94 1.09 -3.49
N GLU A 179 -11.74 1.42 -4.51
CA GLU A 179 -12.26 0.41 -5.43
C GLU A 179 -11.17 -0.30 -6.23
N ALA A 180 -10.10 0.41 -6.61
CA ALA A 180 -8.95 -0.20 -7.27
C ALA A 180 -8.27 -1.28 -6.40
N HIS A 181 -8.25 -1.11 -5.08
CA HIS A 181 -7.66 -2.10 -4.15
C HIS A 181 -8.67 -3.17 -3.66
N ASN A 182 -9.95 -3.04 -4.01
CA ASN A 182 -10.97 -4.05 -3.74
C ASN A 182 -11.25 -4.95 -4.96
N ALA A 183 -10.65 -4.65 -6.12
CA ALA A 183 -10.79 -5.45 -7.31
C ALA A 183 -10.04 -6.79 -7.11
N HIS A 184 -10.77 -7.84 -6.77
CA HIS A 184 -10.21 -9.18 -6.53
C HIS A 184 -10.35 -10.12 -7.75
N ASP A 185 -10.97 -9.65 -8.84
CA ASP A 185 -11.24 -10.46 -10.04
C ASP A 185 -10.15 -10.25 -11.10
N HIS A 186 -8.89 -10.49 -10.74
CA HIS A 186 -7.79 -10.53 -11.71
C HIS A 186 -7.36 -11.97 -11.99
N HIS A 187 -7.19 -12.28 -13.28
CA HIS A 187 -6.59 -13.54 -13.71
C HIS A 187 -5.07 -13.45 -13.54
N GLY A 188 -4.54 -13.75 -12.35
CA GLY A 188 -3.10 -13.63 -12.08
C GLY A 188 -2.73 -13.84 -10.61
N PRO A 189 -1.43 -13.86 -10.27
CA PRO A 189 -1.00 -13.63 -8.89
C PRO A 189 -1.28 -12.16 -8.53
N SER A 190 -1.73 -11.87 -7.30
CA SER A 190 -1.99 -10.48 -6.90
C SER A 190 -0.70 -9.66 -6.68
N HIS A 191 -0.79 -8.33 -6.62
CA HIS A 191 0.35 -7.46 -6.26
C HIS A 191 1.04 -7.94 -4.99
N LEU A 192 0.25 -8.20 -3.95
CA LEU A 192 0.72 -8.74 -2.68
C LEU A 192 1.52 -10.05 -2.86
N GLU A 193 1.07 -10.97 -3.71
CA GLU A 193 1.77 -12.23 -3.94
C GLU A 193 3.10 -12.03 -4.68
N ILE A 194 3.12 -11.14 -5.66
CA ILE A 194 4.33 -10.79 -6.42
C ILE A 194 5.37 -10.15 -5.48
N ASP A 195 4.93 -9.24 -4.61
CA ASP A 195 5.80 -8.54 -3.66
C ASP A 195 6.40 -9.49 -2.62
N GLU A 196 5.59 -10.36 -2.04
CA GLU A 196 6.08 -11.39 -1.11
C GLU A 196 7.06 -12.36 -1.79
N ASP A 197 6.77 -12.77 -3.02
CA ASP A 197 7.61 -13.68 -3.80
C ASP A 197 8.97 -13.04 -4.13
N LEU A 198 8.99 -11.75 -4.51
CA LEU A 198 10.21 -10.99 -4.76
C LEU A 198 11.02 -10.72 -3.49
N ALA A 199 10.37 -10.35 -2.38
CA ALA A 199 11.06 -10.19 -1.09
C ALA A 199 11.78 -11.49 -0.69
N ARG A 200 11.10 -12.63 -0.85
CA ARG A 200 11.67 -13.96 -0.59
C ARG A 200 12.79 -14.31 -1.58
N ALA A 201 12.61 -13.99 -2.85
CA ALA A 201 13.55 -14.33 -3.92
C ALA A 201 14.90 -13.60 -3.74
N TYR A 202 14.87 -12.39 -3.20
CA TYR A 202 16.08 -11.62 -2.88
C TYR A 202 16.67 -11.93 -1.50
N HIS A 203 15.94 -12.59 -0.61
CA HIS A 203 16.44 -12.90 0.73
C HIS A 203 17.64 -13.87 0.67
N PRO A 204 18.75 -13.59 1.39
CA PRO A 204 19.98 -14.40 1.31
C PRO A 204 19.83 -15.82 1.89
N SER A 205 18.92 -16.01 2.85
CA SER A 205 18.56 -17.33 3.37
C SER A 205 17.55 -18.05 2.47
N ASN A 206 17.65 -19.39 2.44
CA ASN A 206 16.62 -20.27 1.87
C ASN A 206 15.68 -20.86 2.93
N ASP A 207 15.97 -20.66 4.22
CA ASP A 207 15.14 -21.18 5.32
C ASP A 207 13.83 -20.38 5.40
N PRO A 208 12.66 -21.03 5.16
CA PRO A 208 11.36 -20.37 5.19
C PRO A 208 11.06 -19.65 6.52
N GLN A 209 11.53 -20.18 7.65
CA GLN A 209 11.28 -19.57 8.96
C GLN A 209 12.06 -18.27 9.13
N ILE A 210 13.33 -18.25 8.70
CA ILE A 210 14.16 -17.05 8.73
C ILE A 210 13.60 -15.99 7.78
N VAL A 211 13.25 -16.40 6.55
CA VAL A 211 12.73 -15.47 5.54
C VAL A 211 11.40 -14.88 6.00
N GLY A 212 10.47 -15.72 6.46
CA GLY A 212 9.19 -15.29 7.00
C GLY A 212 9.34 -14.37 8.22
N ALA A 213 10.29 -14.64 9.11
CA ALA A 213 10.56 -13.76 10.26
C ALA A 213 11.03 -12.36 9.81
N THR A 214 11.95 -12.28 8.84
CA THR A 214 12.45 -11.01 8.27
C THR A 214 11.33 -10.24 7.58
N MET A 215 10.62 -10.87 6.64
CA MET A 215 9.53 -10.24 5.89
C MET A 215 8.42 -9.77 6.84
N GLY A 216 7.99 -10.64 7.75
CA GLY A 216 6.96 -10.32 8.74
C GLY A 216 7.37 -9.17 9.66
N ALA A 217 8.65 -9.06 10.03
CA ALA A 217 9.13 -7.93 10.83
C ALA A 217 9.06 -6.60 10.05
N ASN A 218 9.44 -6.60 8.76
CA ASN A 218 9.35 -5.44 7.89
C ASN A 218 7.89 -5.01 7.67
N ILE A 219 7.00 -5.95 7.36
CA ILE A 219 5.56 -5.70 7.16
C ILE A 219 4.93 -5.14 8.44
N ARG A 220 5.19 -5.74 9.61
CA ARG A 220 4.68 -5.21 10.88
C ARG A 220 5.23 -3.82 11.20
N ARG A 221 6.49 -3.54 10.85
CA ARG A 221 7.06 -2.19 10.98
C ARG A 221 6.37 -1.19 10.06
N CYS A 222 6.02 -1.60 8.84
CA CYS A 222 5.22 -0.79 7.90
C CYS A 222 3.88 -0.39 8.51
N ILE A 223 3.10 -1.38 8.95
CA ILE A 223 1.79 -1.17 9.59
C ILE A 223 1.92 -0.23 10.80
N HIS A 224 2.91 -0.47 11.67
CA HIS A 224 3.13 0.37 12.85
C HIS A 224 3.49 1.83 12.52
N LEU A 225 4.26 2.07 11.46
CA LEU A 225 4.55 3.45 11.03
C LEU A 225 3.34 4.11 10.38
N PHE A 226 2.50 3.35 9.68
CA PHE A 226 1.23 3.85 9.16
C PHE A 226 0.28 4.27 10.30
N ASP A 227 0.14 3.46 11.34
CA ASP A 227 -0.70 3.77 12.51
C ASP A 227 -0.24 5.08 13.18
N LYS A 228 1.06 5.22 13.41
CA LYS A 228 1.64 6.48 13.94
C LYS A 228 1.40 7.67 13.02
N ALA A 229 1.39 7.46 11.71
CA ALA A 229 1.07 8.51 10.76
C ALA A 229 -0.41 8.92 10.84
N ALA A 230 -1.31 7.95 10.91
CA ALA A 230 -2.74 8.21 11.09
C ALA A 230 -3.03 8.97 12.39
N ASP A 231 -2.38 8.61 13.50
CA ASP A 231 -2.51 9.31 14.79
C ASP A 231 -2.06 10.77 14.70
N GLN A 232 -0.87 11.04 14.14
CA GLN A 232 -0.38 12.42 14.02
C GLN A 232 -1.25 13.24 13.04
N ILE A 233 -1.74 12.63 11.96
CA ILE A 233 -2.69 13.25 11.03
C ILE A 233 -3.96 13.66 11.76
N GLN A 234 -4.54 12.75 12.57
CA GLN A 234 -5.70 13.05 13.40
C GLN A 234 -5.44 14.25 14.32
N GLU A 235 -4.34 14.21 15.08
CA GLU A 235 -4.01 15.24 16.07
C GLU A 235 -3.75 16.61 15.46
N THR A 236 -3.17 16.64 14.25
CA THR A 236 -2.65 17.87 13.66
C THR A 236 -3.61 18.50 12.64
N LEU A 237 -4.30 17.67 11.85
CA LEU A 237 -5.10 18.13 10.71
C LEU A 237 -6.61 18.14 10.99
N VAL A 238 -7.08 17.34 11.95
CA VAL A 238 -8.48 17.39 12.38
C VAL A 238 -8.61 18.44 13.48
N GLN A 239 -8.93 19.68 13.09
CA GLN A 239 -9.17 20.73 14.08
C GLN A 239 -10.44 20.44 14.87
N PRO A 240 -10.45 20.63 16.20
CA PRO A 240 -11.71 20.74 16.93
C PRO A 240 -12.47 21.96 16.40
N GLU A 241 -13.76 21.81 16.11
CA GLU A 241 -14.62 22.95 15.80
C GLU A 241 -14.38 24.03 16.85
N LYS A 242 -13.96 25.22 16.41
CA LYS A 242 -14.03 26.40 17.28
C LYS A 242 -15.50 26.63 17.56
N VAL A 243 -15.96 26.22 18.74
CA VAL A 243 -17.23 26.67 19.30
C VAL A 243 -17.11 28.18 19.41
N SER A 244 -17.80 28.87 18.51
CA SER A 244 -17.94 30.33 18.45
C SER A 244 -18.59 30.89 19.71
#